data_AF-A0A918A4S6-F1
#
_entry.id   AF-A0A918A4S6-F1
#
_cell.length_a   1.000
_cell.length_b   1.000
_cell.length_c   1.000
_cell.angle_alpha   90.00
_cell.angle_beta   90.00
_cell.angle_gamma   90.00
#
_symmetry.space_group_name_H-M   'P 1'
#
loop_
_entity.id
_entity.type
_entity.pdbx_description
1 polymer ?
#
loop_
_entity_poly.entity_id
_entity_poly.type
_entity_poly.pdbx_seq_one_letter_code
_entity_poly.pdbx_strand_id
1 'polypeptide(L)' 'MTKLMDRVRAYMRSPEGKQTVEKAKRMANDPNNQQKARRFMDKFRSRHH' A
#
# COMPACT_ATOMS: atom_id res chain seq x y z
N MET A 1 28.08 1.44 -2.67
CA MET A 1 26.74 1.00 -3.12
C MET A 1 25.69 1.44 -2.09
N THR A 2 25.32 2.72 -2.06
CA THR A 2 24.34 3.30 -1.10
C THR A 2 23.24 4.10 -1.80
N LYS A 3 23.37 4.33 -3.12
CA LYS A 3 22.50 5.20 -3.91
C LYS A 3 21.03 4.74 -3.96
N LEU A 4 20.76 3.45 -3.85
CA LEU A 4 19.38 2.95 -3.89
C LEU A 4 18.61 3.35 -2.62
N MET A 5 19.22 3.16 -1.45
CA MET A 5 18.60 3.57 -0.18
C MET A 5 18.46 5.09 -0.10
N ASP A 6 19.43 5.85 -0.59
CA ASP A 6 19.37 7.30 -0.62
C ASP A 6 18.24 7.80 -1.55
N ARG A 7 18.07 7.16 -2.71
CA ARG A 7 16.98 7.46 -3.65
C ARG A 7 15.61 7.09 -3.09
N VAL A 8 15.48 5.97 -2.37
CA VAL A 8 14.25 5.60 -1.66
C VAL A 8 13.94 6.61 -0.56
N ARG A 9 14.95 7.06 0.20
CA ARG A 9 14.79 8.04 1.28
C ARG A 9 14.45 9.43 0.75
N ALA A 10 15.05 9.83 -0.37
CA ALA A 10 14.72 11.02 -1.12
C ALA A 10 13.28 10.94 -1.66
N TYR A 11 12.90 9.80 -2.25
CA TYR A 11 11.54 9.56 -2.74
C TYR A 11 10.49 9.56 -1.63
N MET A 12 10.79 8.98 -0.47
CA MET A 12 9.93 9.05 0.72
C MET A 12 9.81 10.48 1.28
N ARG A 13 10.84 11.32 1.11
CA ARG A 13 10.79 12.75 1.47
C ARG A 13 10.07 13.60 0.42
N SER A 14 10.02 13.15 -0.84
CA SER A 14 9.28 13.80 -1.92
C SER A 14 7.76 13.83 -1.65
N PRO A 15 7.04 14.83 -2.17
CA PRO A 15 5.59 14.93 -2.03
C PRO A 15 4.84 13.70 -2.57
N GLU A 16 5.37 13.02 -3.59
CA GLU A 16 4.84 11.76 -4.12
C GLU A 16 4.93 10.60 -3.11
N GLY A 17 6.06 10.47 -2.41
CA GLY A 17 6.24 9.45 -1.38
C GLY A 17 5.36 9.70 -0.15
N LYS A 18 5.22 10.96 0.26
CA LYS A 18 4.29 11.34 1.33
C LYS A 18 2.85 10.99 0.99
N GLN A 19 2.40 11.32 -0.22
CA GLN A 19 1.05 10.95 -0.67
C GLN A 19 0.86 9.43 -0.73
N THR A 20 1.89 8.69 -1.16
CA THR A 20 1.84 7.22 -1.19
C THR A 20 1.73 6.64 0.22
N VAL A 21 2.55 7.12 1.16
CA VAL A 21 2.53 6.70 2.57
C VAL A 21 1.23 7.11 3.26
N GLU A 22 0.71 8.30 2.97
CA GLU A 22 -0.55 8.79 3.53
C GLU A 22 -1.75 8.00 2.99
N LYS A 23 -1.76 7.72 1.68
CA LYS A 23 -2.78 6.87 1.04
C LYS A 23 -2.70 5.44 1.57
N ALA A 24 -1.49 4.90 1.77
CA ALA A 24 -1.29 3.60 2.40
C ALA A 24 -1.76 3.59 3.85
N LYS A 25 -1.42 4.62 4.65
CA LYS A 25 -1.92 4.78 6.02
C LYS A 25 -3.44 4.90 6.06
N ARG A 26 -4.05 5.67 5.17
CA ARG A 26 -5.51 5.77 5.06
C ARG A 26 -6.13 4.43 4.71
N MET A 27 -5.60 3.74 3.70
CA MET A 27 -6.08 2.41 3.34
C MET A 27 -5.91 1.38 4.46
N ALA A 28 -4.85 1.47 5.26
CA ALA A 28 -4.59 0.60 6.40
C ALA A 28 -5.50 0.92 7.59
N ASN A 29 -5.81 2.19 7.82
CA ASN A 29 -6.72 2.64 8.88
C ASN A 29 -8.19 2.59 8.47
N ASP A 30 -8.51 2.30 7.22
CA ASP A 30 -9.89 2.21 6.75
C ASP A 30 -10.42 0.76 6.89
N PRO A 31 -11.31 0.49 7.86
CA PRO A 31 -11.87 -0.84 8.06
C PRO A 31 -12.79 -1.27 6.91
N ASN A 32 -13.35 -0.32 6.16
CA ASN A 32 -14.22 -0.60 5.02
C ASN A 32 -13.38 -1.15 3.85
N ASN A 33 -12.18 -0.62 3.68
CA ASN A 33 -11.22 -1.10 2.69
C ASN A 33 -10.69 -2.51 3.04
N GLN A 34 -10.50 -2.83 4.33
CA GLN A 34 -10.18 -4.20 4.77
C GLN A 34 -11.30 -5.19 4.44
N GLN A 35 -12.56 -4.84 4.66
CA GLN A 35 -13.69 -5.70 4.31
C GLN A 35 -13.76 -5.94 2.80
N LYS A 36 -13.56 -4.87 2.00
CA LYS A 36 -13.51 -4.97 0.53
C LYS A 36 -12.36 -5.85 0.06
N ALA A 37 -11.18 -5.70 0.66
CA ALA A 37 -10.00 -6.51 0.37
C ALA A 37 -10.24 -7.98 0.73
N ARG A 38 -10.77 -8.28 1.93
CA ARG A 38 -11.14 -9.65 2.34
C ARG A 38 -12.13 -10.27 1.37
N ARG A 39 -13.18 -9.55 0.98
CA ARG A 39 -14.19 -10.03 0.02
C ARG A 39 -13.58 -10.31 -1.35
N PHE A 40 -12.64 -9.47 -1.80
CA PHE A 40 -11.90 -9.70 -3.03
C PHE A 40 -11.01 -10.93 -2.92
N MET A 41 -10.29 -11.08 -1.81
CA MET A 41 -9.40 -12.20 -1.53
C MET A 41 -10.16 -13.52 -1.47
N ASP A 42 -11.31 -13.56 -0.77
CA ASP A 42 -12.21 -14.72 -0.73
C ASP A 42 -12.70 -15.08 -2.12
N LYS A 43 -13.13 -14.08 -2.91
CA LYS A 43 -13.61 -14.32 -4.27
C LYS A 43 -12.50 -14.83 -5.20
N PHE A 44 -11.25 -14.38 -5.00
CA PHE A 44 -10.09 -14.86 -5.74
C PHE A 44 -9.70 -16.28 -5.32
N ARG A 45 -9.74 -16.56 -4.01
CA ARG A 45 -9.45 -17.88 -3.44
C ARG A 45 -10.46 -18.93 -3.89
N SER A 46 -11.75 -18.60 -3.91
CA SER A 46 -12.82 -19.47 -4.41
C SER A 46 -12.83 -19.66 -5.92
N ARG A 47 -12.07 -18.86 -6.68
CA ARG A 47 -11.95 -19.00 -8.15
C ARG A 47 -10.74 -19.83 -8.58
N HIS A 48 -9.80 -20.06 -7.66
CA HIS A 48 -8.59 -20.85 -7.89
C HIS A 48 -8.72 -22.28 -7.34
N HIS A 49 -9.90 -22.67 -6.85
CA HIS A 49 -10.25 -24.02 -6.41
C HIS A 49 -11.42 -24.51 -7.27
#